data_AF-A0A0M9E2V6-F1
#
_entry.id   AF-A0A0M9E2V6-F1
#
_cell.length_a   1.000
_cell.length_b   1.000
_cell.length_c   1.000
_cell.angle_alpha   90.00
_cell.angle_beta   90.00
_cell.angle_gamma   90.00
#
_symmetry.space_group_name_H-M   'P 1'
#
loop_
_entity.id
_entity.type
_entity.pdbx_description
1 polymer ?
#
loop_
_entity_poly.entity_id
_entity_poly.type
_entity_poly.pdbx_seq_one_letter_code
_entity_poly.pdbx_strand_id
1 'polypeptide(L)'
;MLDLIEQSPDVQEQISSSNGIHALVVDDEPISLEVVSQQLKLQNIKVTKSNNGDDALNIIHKGFHPDVVLLDVVMPGKNGIEVCKEIRKLYSSNELPIIMLTGQEQVSDIVKGLEAGANDYLTKPVSNNELIARLRTHLHIANLSKSLKQANERVEKQKRELEIRNVFIKKTFGRYLSDDIVESILETPEGLKLGGEKRNVTILMSDLRGFTSIGEGLQAEEVLFILNNYLEKMTDIIFKYEGTIDEIIGDAILVIFGAPFTKSDDACRAIACALEMQIAMDEVNANNKKMNYPELSMGIGINTGEVIVGNIGSSRRAKYGVIGSNVNLTSRIESYTLGGQILISEQTKNECKEKLRIDKKLNVSPKGLKESITIYEIGGIIGDCDICLPSKTNISCKPLSKPLKIIFSVIEGKDAGDTEYEGKIIAMSNQKYIVSSSFIPAPLSNVKMILFDQNDVKICSEIYGKLDDGSTSTEIYTFIANITYMPPGIDIKY
;
A
#
# COMPACT_ATOMS: atom_id res chain seq x y z
N MET A 1 34.82 -12.51 -6.70
CA MET A 1 34.82 -11.05 -6.97
C MET A 1 36.27 -10.57 -6.96
N LEU A 2 37.12 -11.13 -7.84
CA LEU A 2 38.57 -10.83 -7.89
C LEU A 2 39.24 -11.16 -9.24
N ASP A 3 38.49 -11.40 -10.33
CA ASP A 3 39.04 -11.74 -11.65
C ASP A 3 38.48 -10.84 -12.77
N LEU A 4 38.68 -9.52 -12.67
CA LEU A 4 38.24 -8.58 -13.72
C LEU A 4 39.20 -7.40 -13.98
N ILE A 5 40.46 -7.48 -13.54
CA ILE A 5 41.47 -6.44 -13.78
C ILE A 5 42.55 -7.00 -14.70
N GLU A 6 42.24 -7.15 -15.99
CA GLU A 6 43.25 -7.26 -17.04
C GLU A 6 42.60 -6.96 -18.38
N GLN A 7 42.52 -5.67 -18.71
CA GLN A 7 42.42 -5.11 -20.07
C GLN A 7 42.41 -3.58 -19.95
N SER A 8 43.58 -3.01 -19.67
CA SER A 8 43.84 -1.61 -19.95
C SER A 8 44.03 -1.50 -21.47
N PRO A 9 43.18 -0.78 -22.22
CA PRO A 9 43.40 -0.60 -23.66
C PRO A 9 44.66 0.22 -23.88
N ASP A 10 45.46 -0.19 -24.86
CA ASP A 10 46.69 0.45 -25.29
C ASP A 10 46.52 1.96 -25.49
N VAL A 11 47.46 2.73 -24.94
CA VAL A 11 47.58 4.20 -25.06
C VAL A 11 47.67 4.66 -26.54
N GLN A 12 47.89 3.74 -27.48
CA GLN A 12 47.95 4.01 -28.92
C GLN A 12 46.57 3.99 -29.63
N GLU A 13 45.51 3.40 -29.06
CA GLU A 13 44.21 3.26 -29.73
C GLU A 13 43.30 4.51 -29.63
N GLN A 14 43.62 5.45 -28.74
CA GLN A 14 42.83 6.67 -28.53
C GLN A 14 42.97 7.74 -29.63
N ILE A 15 43.83 7.53 -30.64
CA ILE A 15 44.03 8.46 -31.76
C ILE A 15 43.16 8.08 -32.99
N SER A 16 42.31 7.07 -32.87
CA SER A 16 41.38 6.67 -33.95
C SER A 16 40.15 7.59 -34.09
N SER A 17 39.98 8.60 -33.22
CA SER A 17 38.76 9.42 -33.14
C SER A 17 38.92 10.90 -33.56
N SER A 18 39.97 11.28 -34.30
CA SER A 18 40.05 12.64 -34.88
C SER A 18 39.13 12.86 -36.09
N ASN A 19 38.44 11.82 -36.56
CA ASN A 19 37.36 11.95 -37.54
C ASN A 19 36.14 12.65 -36.92
N GLY A 20 36.16 13.99 -36.90
CA GLY A 20 35.01 14.80 -36.48
C GLY A 20 35.34 16.13 -35.81
N ILE A 21 36.55 16.30 -35.29
CA ILE A 21 36.95 17.50 -34.53
C ILE A 21 37.09 18.69 -35.48
N HIS A 22 36.49 19.82 -35.12
CA HIS A 22 36.54 21.05 -35.90
C HIS A 22 37.06 22.24 -35.07
N ALA A 23 38.24 22.72 -35.42
CA ALA A 23 38.84 23.90 -34.80
C ALA A 23 38.46 25.19 -35.54
N LEU A 24 38.25 26.27 -34.79
CA LEU A 24 38.28 27.63 -35.30
C LEU A 24 39.65 28.24 -35.00
N VAL A 25 40.40 28.64 -36.03
CA VAL A 25 41.70 29.31 -35.89
C VAL A 25 41.54 30.76 -36.29
N VAL A 26 41.91 31.67 -35.39
CA VAL A 26 41.74 33.12 -35.55
C VAL A 26 43.09 33.79 -35.36
N ASP A 27 43.62 34.39 -36.42
CA ASP A 27 44.92 35.06 -36.44
C ASP A 27 44.94 36.04 -37.63
N ASP A 28 45.34 37.29 -37.41
CA ASP A 28 45.38 38.32 -38.47
C ASP A 28 46.62 38.20 -39.35
N GLU A 29 47.65 37.47 -38.91
CA GLU A 29 48.86 37.19 -39.68
C GLU A 29 48.65 35.96 -40.60
N PRO A 30 48.61 36.13 -41.94
CA PRO A 30 48.26 35.04 -42.86
C PRO A 30 49.21 33.83 -42.78
N ILE A 31 50.48 34.07 -42.46
CA ILE A 31 51.50 33.01 -42.36
C ILE A 31 51.26 32.18 -41.10
N SER A 32 51.06 32.82 -39.95
CA SER A 32 50.76 32.15 -38.68
C SER A 32 49.46 31.33 -38.80
N LEU A 33 48.41 31.95 -39.35
CA LEU A 33 47.13 31.31 -39.62
C LEU A 33 47.27 30.05 -40.49
N GLU A 34 48.09 30.10 -41.55
CA GLU A 34 48.33 28.95 -42.42
C GLU A 34 49.12 27.85 -41.72
N VAL A 35 50.20 28.19 -41.01
CA VAL A 35 51.06 27.22 -40.31
C VAL A 35 50.27 26.43 -39.28
N VAL A 36 49.54 27.10 -38.39
CA VAL A 36 48.72 26.45 -37.36
C VAL A 36 47.63 25.60 -38.00
N SER A 37 46.99 26.10 -39.05
CA SER A 37 45.95 25.35 -39.77
C SER A 37 46.48 24.07 -40.43
N GLN A 38 47.68 24.10 -41.02
CA GLN A 38 48.29 22.91 -41.62
C GLN A 38 48.69 21.88 -40.56
N GLN A 39 49.25 22.33 -39.43
CA GLN A 39 49.56 21.46 -38.29
C GLN A 39 48.32 20.70 -37.79
N LEU A 40 47.18 21.39 -37.65
CA LEU A 40 45.91 20.77 -37.26
C LEU A 40 45.38 19.79 -38.31
N LYS A 41 45.43 20.15 -39.59
CA LYS A 41 44.98 19.28 -40.68
C LYS A 41 45.78 17.98 -40.76
N LEU A 42 47.09 18.01 -40.47
CA LEU A 42 47.92 16.80 -40.37
C LEU A 42 47.47 15.84 -39.26
N GLN A 43 46.73 16.33 -38.26
CA GLN A 43 46.11 15.51 -37.21
C GLN A 43 44.66 15.11 -37.52
N ASN A 44 44.22 15.29 -38.78
CA ASN A 44 42.83 15.10 -39.23
C ASN A 44 41.80 16.02 -38.56
N ILE A 45 42.22 17.15 -37.98
CA ILE A 45 41.30 18.15 -37.43
C ILE A 45 40.82 19.05 -38.56
N LYS A 46 39.49 19.20 -38.70
CA LYS A 46 38.90 20.18 -39.63
C LYS A 46 39.17 21.58 -39.12
N VAL A 47 39.43 22.53 -40.02
CA VAL A 47 39.78 23.90 -39.63
C VAL A 47 38.89 24.89 -40.37
N THR A 48 38.19 25.72 -39.61
CA THR A 48 37.62 26.98 -40.08
C THR A 48 38.58 28.10 -39.69
N LYS A 49 38.91 28.98 -40.63
CA LYS A 49 39.85 30.07 -40.44
C LYS A 49 39.10 31.40 -40.34
N SER A 50 39.61 32.31 -39.54
CA SER A 50 39.20 33.70 -39.51
C SER A 50 40.42 34.60 -39.34
N ASN A 51 40.38 35.80 -39.94
CA ASN A 51 41.50 36.74 -39.92
C ASN A 51 41.29 37.94 -38.98
N ASN A 52 40.19 37.99 -38.25
CA ASN A 52 39.92 39.04 -37.26
C ASN A 52 38.85 38.58 -36.25
N GLY A 53 38.78 39.26 -35.11
CA GLY A 53 37.87 38.90 -34.02
C GLY A 53 36.38 39.01 -34.35
N ASP A 54 35.96 40.01 -35.14
CA ASP A 54 34.55 40.21 -35.47
C ASP A 54 34.02 39.12 -36.42
N ASP A 55 34.82 38.72 -37.39
CA ASP A 55 34.50 37.60 -38.28
C ASP A 55 34.41 36.28 -37.50
N ALA A 56 35.36 36.02 -36.58
CA ALA A 56 35.32 34.83 -35.71
C ALA A 56 34.03 34.76 -34.88
N LEU A 57 33.61 35.88 -34.27
CA LEU A 57 32.35 35.94 -33.54
C LEU A 57 31.15 35.76 -34.47
N ASN A 58 31.15 36.36 -35.66
CA ASN A 58 30.07 36.19 -36.63
C ASN A 58 29.92 34.73 -37.08
N ILE A 59 31.03 34.00 -37.26
CA ILE A 59 31.03 32.57 -37.59
C ILE A 59 30.29 31.78 -36.49
N ILE A 60 30.63 32.00 -35.22
CA ILE A 60 30.00 31.31 -34.08
C ILE A 60 28.50 31.66 -33.99
N HIS A 61 28.15 32.94 -34.10
CA HIS A 61 26.75 33.39 -34.04
C HIS A 61 25.88 32.85 -35.19
N LYS A 62 26.47 32.55 -36.35
CA LYS A 62 25.76 31.93 -37.49
C LYS A 62 25.49 30.43 -37.29
N GLY A 63 25.77 29.87 -36.11
CA GLY A 63 25.47 28.49 -35.76
C GLY A 63 26.63 27.52 -35.98
N PHE A 64 27.83 28.03 -36.23
CA PHE A 64 29.02 27.18 -36.24
C PHE A 64 29.46 26.86 -34.80
N HIS A 65 29.58 25.57 -34.49
CA HIS A 65 30.01 25.08 -33.18
C HIS A 65 31.37 24.39 -33.31
N PRO A 66 32.49 25.11 -33.12
CA PRO A 66 33.80 24.49 -33.07
C PRO A 66 33.94 23.64 -31.79
N ASP A 67 34.80 22.63 -31.84
CA ASP A 67 35.21 21.84 -30.67
C ASP A 67 36.37 22.51 -29.90
N VAL A 68 37.08 23.44 -30.54
CA VAL A 68 38.17 24.23 -29.94
C VAL A 68 38.40 25.51 -30.73
N VAL A 69 38.80 26.58 -30.04
CA VAL A 69 39.22 27.84 -30.66
C VAL A 69 40.70 28.07 -30.38
N LEU A 70 41.49 28.29 -31.42
CA LEU A 70 42.85 28.83 -31.33
C LEU A 70 42.77 30.31 -31.68
N LEU A 71 43.18 31.19 -30.77
CA LEU A 71 42.86 32.61 -30.85
C LEU A 71 44.10 33.46 -30.62
N ASP A 72 44.51 34.24 -31.60
CA ASP A 72 45.58 35.21 -31.42
C ASP A 72 45.17 36.29 -30.42
N VAL A 73 46.10 36.65 -29.52
CA VAL A 73 45.86 37.66 -28.48
C VAL A 73 45.81 39.06 -29.08
N VAL A 74 46.73 39.37 -30.01
CA VAL A 74 46.89 40.72 -30.56
C VAL A 74 46.43 40.73 -32.01
N MET A 75 45.28 41.35 -32.27
CA MET A 75 44.73 41.52 -33.62
C MET A 75 44.16 42.93 -33.78
N PRO A 76 44.11 43.49 -35.01
CA PRO A 76 43.42 44.74 -35.31
C PRO A 76 41.92 44.67 -34.99
N GLY A 77 41.36 45.75 -34.44
CA GLY A 77 39.97 45.80 -34.03
C GLY A 77 39.76 45.10 -32.69
N LYS A 78 38.88 44.09 -32.64
CA LYS A 78 38.70 43.28 -31.44
C LYS A 78 39.88 42.34 -31.23
N ASN A 79 40.56 42.49 -30.10
CA ASN A 79 41.67 41.63 -29.74
C ASN A 79 41.19 40.26 -29.22
N GLY A 80 42.10 39.29 -29.10
CA GLY A 80 41.74 37.92 -28.68
C GLY A 80 41.10 37.85 -27.30
N ILE A 81 41.53 38.69 -26.36
CA ILE A 81 40.98 38.72 -25.00
C ILE A 81 39.50 39.17 -25.02
N GLU A 82 39.17 40.17 -25.84
CA GLU A 82 37.78 40.64 -26.03
C GLU A 82 36.92 39.57 -26.70
N VAL A 83 37.45 38.91 -27.74
CA VAL A 83 36.76 37.80 -28.42
C VAL A 83 36.50 36.64 -27.45
N CYS A 84 37.48 36.28 -26.61
CA CYS A 84 37.33 35.25 -25.59
C CYS A 84 36.19 35.58 -24.62
N LYS A 85 36.12 36.83 -24.12
CA LYS A 85 35.02 37.27 -23.25
C LYS A 85 33.66 37.15 -23.91
N GLU A 86 33.54 37.51 -25.19
CA GLU A 86 32.28 37.35 -25.93
C GLU A 86 31.89 35.87 -26.10
N ILE A 87 32.84 34.99 -26.44
CA ILE A 87 32.58 33.54 -26.54
C ILE A 87 32.14 32.97 -25.18
N ARG A 88 32.70 33.46 -24.07
CA ARG A 88 32.36 33.01 -22.70
C ARG A 88 30.95 33.39 -22.25
N LYS A 89 30.30 34.35 -22.91
CA LYS A 89 28.87 34.63 -22.69
C LYS A 89 27.97 33.52 -23.26
N LEU A 90 28.49 32.72 -24.20
CA LEU A 90 27.74 31.68 -24.90
C LEU A 90 28.13 30.27 -24.46
N TYR A 91 29.41 30.04 -24.16
CA TYR A 91 29.95 28.72 -23.82
C TYR A 91 30.83 28.78 -22.59
N SER A 92 30.66 27.82 -21.67
CA SER A 92 31.60 27.64 -20.57
C SER A 92 32.98 27.15 -21.04
N SER A 93 34.01 27.33 -20.22
CA SER A 93 35.37 26.83 -20.50
C SER A 93 35.44 25.32 -20.69
N ASN A 94 34.51 24.58 -20.11
CA ASN A 94 34.44 23.12 -20.20
C ASN A 94 33.56 22.64 -21.36
N GLU A 95 32.88 23.55 -22.07
CA GLU A 95 32.10 23.24 -23.27
C GLU A 95 32.85 23.63 -24.54
N LEU A 96 33.52 24.79 -24.54
CA LEU A 96 34.33 25.26 -25.66
C LEU A 96 35.72 25.71 -25.20
N PRO A 97 36.74 24.86 -25.36
CA PRO A 97 38.11 25.23 -25.02
C PRO A 97 38.63 26.33 -25.94
N ILE A 98 39.27 27.34 -25.35
CA ILE A 98 39.94 28.43 -26.05
C ILE A 98 41.41 28.42 -25.65
N ILE A 99 42.31 28.24 -26.63
CA ILE A 99 43.76 28.32 -26.44
C ILE A 99 44.25 29.59 -27.13
N MET A 100 44.84 30.49 -26.36
CA MET A 100 45.38 31.76 -26.85
C MET A 100 46.73 31.54 -27.54
N LEU A 101 47.00 32.26 -28.63
CA LEU A 101 48.31 32.33 -29.27
C LEU A 101 48.93 33.69 -28.94
N THR A 102 50.13 33.75 -28.35
CA THR A 102 50.77 35.00 -27.92
C THR A 102 52.17 35.17 -28.50
N GLY A 103 52.50 36.37 -28.98
CA GLY A 103 53.79 36.69 -29.60
C GLY A 103 54.84 37.32 -28.68
N GLN A 104 54.50 37.71 -27.44
CA GLN A 104 55.44 38.33 -26.50
C GLN A 104 55.36 37.65 -25.13
N GLU A 105 56.52 37.35 -24.54
CA GLU A 105 56.67 36.76 -23.19
C GLU A 105 56.28 37.74 -22.06
N GLN A 106 55.44 38.74 -22.32
CA GLN A 106 54.90 39.58 -21.26
C GLN A 106 53.86 38.78 -20.48
N VAL A 107 54.24 38.40 -19.25
CA VAL A 107 53.40 37.70 -18.28
C VAL A 107 52.00 38.35 -18.15
N SER A 108 51.88 39.66 -18.38
CA SER A 108 50.62 40.40 -18.30
C SER A 108 49.53 39.92 -19.27
N ASP A 109 49.88 39.49 -20.49
CA ASP A 109 48.86 39.16 -21.49
C ASP A 109 48.35 37.73 -21.34
N ILE A 110 49.21 36.83 -20.84
CA ILE A 110 48.83 35.48 -20.40
C ILE A 110 47.80 35.58 -19.26
N VAL A 111 48.10 36.40 -18.25
CA VAL A 111 47.21 36.60 -17.08
C VAL A 111 45.85 37.12 -17.53
N LYS A 112 45.82 38.19 -18.34
CA LYS A 112 44.55 38.74 -18.85
C LYS A 112 43.75 37.74 -19.70
N GLY A 113 44.43 36.90 -20.48
CA GLY A 113 43.79 35.87 -21.29
C GLY A 113 43.12 34.78 -20.44
N LEU A 114 43.80 34.29 -19.42
CA LEU A 114 43.24 33.32 -18.47
C LEU A 114 42.10 33.93 -17.65
N GLU A 115 42.25 35.18 -17.18
CA GLU A 115 41.19 35.92 -16.47
C GLU A 115 39.95 36.17 -17.35
N ALA A 116 40.15 36.31 -18.67
CA ALA A 116 39.05 36.39 -19.63
C ALA A 116 38.34 35.04 -19.89
N GLY A 117 38.88 33.94 -19.35
CA GLY A 117 38.31 32.61 -19.45
C GLY A 117 38.98 31.70 -20.49
N ALA A 118 40.14 32.07 -21.04
CA ALA A 118 40.90 31.14 -21.86
C ALA A 118 41.30 29.90 -21.05
N ASN A 119 41.30 28.74 -21.69
CA ASN A 119 41.71 27.49 -21.05
C ASN A 119 43.23 27.38 -20.98
N ASP A 120 43.92 27.99 -21.94
CA ASP A 120 45.37 27.91 -22.03
C ASP A 120 45.96 28.94 -23.00
N TYR A 121 47.28 28.94 -23.12
CA TYR A 121 48.00 29.72 -24.12
C TYR A 121 49.19 28.95 -24.72
N LEU A 122 49.62 29.40 -25.90
CA LEU A 122 50.80 28.95 -26.64
C LEU A 122 51.59 30.16 -27.12
N THR A 123 52.91 30.10 -26.97
CA THR A 123 53.82 31.14 -27.47
C THR A 123 54.09 30.96 -28.96
N LYS A 124 54.11 32.05 -29.73
CA LYS A 124 54.54 32.07 -31.13
C LYS A 124 56.09 32.15 -31.20
N PRO A 125 56.75 31.42 -32.11
CA PRO A 125 56.18 30.49 -33.08
C PRO A 125 55.63 29.22 -32.43
N VAL A 126 54.43 28.80 -32.85
CA VAL A 126 53.70 27.70 -32.21
C VAL A 126 54.41 26.35 -32.42
N SER A 127 54.86 25.75 -31.33
CA SER A 127 55.42 24.40 -31.32
C SER A 127 54.32 23.36 -31.57
N ASN A 128 54.50 22.53 -32.61
CA ASN A 128 53.54 21.49 -32.95
C ASN A 128 53.30 20.51 -31.78
N ASN A 129 54.35 20.11 -31.07
CA ASN A 129 54.23 19.16 -29.96
C ASN A 129 53.43 19.75 -28.79
N GLU A 130 53.66 21.03 -28.46
CA GLU A 130 52.89 21.71 -27.41
C GLU A 130 51.44 21.93 -27.81
N LEU A 131 51.20 22.35 -29.06
CA LEU A 131 49.87 22.53 -29.60
C LEU A 131 49.04 21.25 -29.48
N ILE A 132 49.58 20.12 -29.94
CA ILE A 132 48.85 18.85 -29.91
C ILE A 132 48.64 18.36 -28.47
N ALA A 133 49.62 18.53 -27.57
CA ALA A 133 49.47 18.15 -26.17
C ALA A 133 48.34 18.94 -25.48
N ARG A 134 48.31 20.26 -25.64
CA ARG A 134 47.28 21.12 -25.03
C ARG A 134 45.90 20.87 -25.63
N LEU A 135 45.82 20.71 -26.95
CA LEU A 135 44.57 20.37 -27.62
C LEU A 135 43.98 19.06 -27.10
N ARG A 136 44.79 18.00 -26.98
CA ARG A 136 44.32 16.70 -26.47
C ARG A 136 43.75 16.83 -25.05
N THR A 137 44.44 17.52 -24.16
CA THR A 137 43.96 17.73 -22.78
C THR A 137 42.62 18.45 -22.76
N HIS A 138 42.50 19.58 -23.44
CA HIS A 138 41.30 20.41 -23.37
C HIS A 138 40.10 19.81 -24.10
N LEU A 139 40.33 19.13 -25.22
CA LEU A 139 39.27 18.36 -25.90
C LEU A 139 38.81 17.17 -25.08
N HIS A 140 39.70 16.49 -24.37
CA HIS A 140 39.33 15.41 -23.46
C HIS A 140 38.44 15.91 -22.31
N ILE A 141 38.80 17.04 -21.69
CA ILE A 141 38.00 17.67 -20.63
C ILE A 141 36.61 18.05 -21.16
N ALA A 142 36.53 18.66 -22.36
CA ALA A 142 35.26 19.04 -22.96
C ALA A 142 34.35 17.82 -23.24
N ASN A 143 34.93 16.73 -23.74
CA ASN A 143 34.22 15.47 -23.97
C ASN A 143 33.72 14.82 -22.67
N LEU A 144 34.52 14.85 -21.59
CA LEU A 144 34.10 14.37 -20.28
C LEU A 144 32.93 15.19 -19.72
N SER A 145 33.03 16.52 -19.78
CA SER A 145 31.97 17.45 -19.35
C SER A 145 30.64 17.17 -20.08
N LYS A 146 30.71 17.00 -21.40
CA LYS A 146 29.55 16.65 -22.24
C LYS A 146 28.95 15.29 -21.85
N SER A 147 29.79 14.28 -21.63
CA SER A 147 29.35 12.94 -21.24
C SER A 147 28.69 12.93 -19.86
N LEU A 148 29.23 13.69 -18.91
CA LEU A 148 28.68 13.83 -17.56
C LEU A 148 27.29 14.47 -17.59
N LYS A 149 27.13 15.56 -18.36
CA LYS A 149 25.82 16.22 -18.55
C LYS A 149 24.77 15.25 -19.07
N GLN A 150 25.12 14.47 -20.11
CA GLN A 150 24.22 13.46 -20.68
C GLN A 150 23.90 12.32 -19.70
N ALA A 151 24.87 11.88 -18.91
CA ALA A 151 24.65 10.85 -17.89
C ALA A 151 23.67 11.35 -16.81
N ASN A 152 23.85 12.59 -16.33
CA ASN A 152 22.94 13.20 -15.34
C ASN A 152 21.51 13.33 -15.88
N GLU A 153 21.34 13.76 -17.14
CA GLU A 153 20.02 13.83 -17.78
C GLU A 153 19.32 12.45 -17.85
N ARG A 154 20.09 11.37 -18.10
CA ARG A 154 19.56 10.00 -18.09
C ARG A 154 19.14 9.56 -16.69
N VAL A 155 19.95 9.86 -15.67
CA VAL A 155 19.64 9.53 -14.27
C VAL A 155 18.36 10.24 -13.82
N GLU A 156 18.22 11.53 -14.12
CA GLU A 156 17.02 12.29 -13.77
C GLU A 156 15.76 11.76 -14.49
N LYS A 157 15.89 11.34 -15.74
CA LYS A 157 14.79 10.69 -16.47
C LYS A 157 14.38 9.38 -15.81
N GLN A 158 15.34 8.50 -15.48
CA GLN A 158 15.08 7.23 -14.82
C GLN A 158 14.43 7.41 -13.44
N LYS A 159 14.90 8.41 -12.67
CA LYS A 159 14.33 8.76 -11.37
C LYS A 159 12.84 9.13 -11.48
N ARG A 160 12.49 9.97 -12.45
CA ARG A 160 11.08 10.33 -12.72
C ARG A 160 10.22 9.13 -13.09
N GLU A 161 10.72 8.25 -13.95
CA GLU A 161 9.99 7.03 -14.34
C GLU A 161 9.75 6.12 -13.13
N LEU A 162 10.74 6.00 -12.25
CA LEU A 162 10.63 5.23 -11.01
C LEU A 162 9.61 5.84 -10.04
N GLU A 163 9.62 7.16 -9.86
CA GLU A 163 8.65 7.88 -9.02
C GLU A 163 7.21 7.67 -9.49
N ILE A 164 6.96 7.81 -10.80
CA ILE A 164 5.63 7.56 -11.40
C ILE A 164 5.19 6.11 -11.13
N ARG A 165 6.11 5.15 -11.30
CA ARG A 165 5.82 3.74 -11.08
C ARG A 165 5.51 3.46 -9.61
N ASN A 166 6.26 4.04 -8.68
CA ASN A 166 6.02 3.90 -7.24
C ASN A 166 4.65 4.48 -6.84
N VAL A 167 4.28 5.65 -7.36
CA VAL A 167 2.95 6.23 -7.11
C VAL A 167 1.83 5.32 -7.65
N PHE A 168 2.00 4.75 -8.84
CA PHE A 168 1.03 3.81 -9.39
C PHE A 168 0.88 2.56 -8.53
N ILE A 169 1.99 1.99 -8.04
CA ILE A 169 1.99 0.84 -7.13
C ILE A 169 1.29 1.22 -5.82
N LYS A 170 1.67 2.33 -5.17
CA LYS A 170 1.03 2.84 -3.94
C LYS A 170 -0.49 2.97 -4.11
N LYS A 171 -0.95 3.60 -5.19
CA LYS A 171 -2.39 3.77 -5.46
C LYS A 171 -3.15 2.45 -5.73
N THR A 172 -2.46 1.44 -6.27
CA THR A 172 -3.07 0.16 -6.62
C THR A 172 -3.20 -0.74 -5.39
N PHE A 173 -2.16 -0.80 -4.56
CA PHE A 173 -2.13 -1.65 -3.36
C PHE A 173 -2.67 -0.97 -2.10
N GLY A 174 -2.63 0.37 -2.03
CA GLY A 174 -3.18 1.16 -0.92
C GLY A 174 -4.70 1.02 -0.74
N ARG A 175 -5.40 0.41 -1.71
CA ARG A 175 -6.82 0.02 -1.56
C ARG A 175 -7.01 -1.16 -0.60
N TYR A 176 -5.96 -1.91 -0.32
CA TYR A 176 -6.02 -3.16 0.43
C TYR A 176 -5.02 -3.21 1.60
N LEU A 177 -4.09 -2.26 1.68
CA LEU A 177 -2.99 -2.22 2.64
C LEU A 177 -2.75 -0.77 3.09
N SER A 178 -2.30 -0.54 4.33
CA SER A 178 -1.92 0.80 4.77
C SER A 178 -0.69 1.32 4.02
N ASP A 179 -0.50 2.65 3.97
CA ASP A 179 0.63 3.28 3.29
C ASP A 179 1.99 2.73 3.80
N ASP A 180 2.10 2.51 5.11
CA ASP A 180 3.29 1.94 5.76
C ASP A 180 3.58 0.50 5.31
N ILE A 181 2.53 -0.30 5.09
CA ILE A 181 2.67 -1.68 4.61
C ILE A 181 3.13 -1.69 3.15
N VAL A 182 2.62 -0.79 2.31
CA VAL A 182 3.03 -0.70 0.91
C VAL A 182 4.49 -0.25 0.77
N GLU A 183 4.91 0.73 1.57
CA GLU A 183 6.30 1.19 1.61
C GLU A 183 7.27 0.06 1.96
N SER A 184 6.94 -0.70 2.99
CA SER A 184 7.76 -1.81 3.47
C SER A 184 7.84 -2.98 2.46
N ILE A 185 6.78 -3.25 1.68
CA ILE A 185 6.80 -4.25 0.59
C ILE A 185 7.69 -3.78 -0.58
N LEU A 186 7.67 -2.49 -0.91
CA LEU A 186 8.50 -1.91 -1.97
C LEU A 186 10.00 -1.95 -1.62
N GLU A 187 10.34 -1.87 -0.33
CA GLU A 187 11.73 -1.95 0.15
C GLU A 187 12.27 -3.38 0.20
N THR A 188 11.41 -4.42 0.22
CA THR A 188 11.81 -5.83 0.40
C THR A 188 11.21 -6.75 -0.68
N PRO A 189 11.88 -6.95 -1.84
CA PRO A 189 11.32 -7.67 -3.01
C PRO A 189 11.06 -9.17 -2.79
N GLU A 190 11.60 -9.79 -1.74
CA GLU A 190 11.43 -11.23 -1.49
C GLU A 190 10.00 -11.64 -1.12
N GLY A 191 9.16 -10.69 -0.64
CA GLY A 191 7.76 -10.96 -0.26
C GLY A 191 6.82 -11.31 -1.43
N LEU A 192 7.29 -11.21 -2.68
CA LEU A 192 6.49 -11.44 -3.90
C LEU A 192 6.59 -12.86 -4.48
N LYS A 193 7.45 -13.73 -3.94
CA LYS A 193 7.58 -15.11 -4.46
C LYS A 193 6.33 -15.95 -4.14
N LEU A 194 5.95 -16.80 -5.10
CA LEU A 194 4.93 -17.85 -4.89
C LEU A 194 5.41 -18.82 -3.80
N GLY A 195 4.49 -19.17 -2.91
CA GLY A 195 4.80 -19.88 -1.67
C GLY A 195 4.31 -19.09 -0.47
N GLY A 196 4.41 -19.70 0.70
CA GLY A 196 4.09 -19.03 1.95
C GLY A 196 4.99 -19.51 3.05
N GLU A 197 5.17 -18.66 4.04
CA GLU A 197 5.90 -18.98 5.26
C GLU A 197 4.93 -19.26 6.39
N LYS A 198 5.34 -20.16 7.29
CA LYS A 198 4.62 -20.39 8.53
C LYS A 198 4.84 -19.18 9.43
N ARG A 199 3.75 -18.62 9.91
CA ARG A 199 3.79 -17.45 10.78
C ARG A 199 2.68 -17.54 11.83
N ASN A 200 3.01 -17.17 13.06
CA ASN A 200 2.02 -16.98 14.11
C ASN A 200 1.35 -15.61 13.90
N VAL A 201 0.04 -15.58 13.71
CA VAL A 201 -0.73 -14.35 13.48
C VAL A 201 -1.99 -14.35 14.33
N THR A 202 -2.53 -13.16 14.61
CA THR A 202 -3.87 -13.00 15.17
C THR A 202 -4.85 -12.67 14.05
N ILE A 203 -5.92 -13.44 13.96
CA ILE A 203 -6.94 -13.40 12.91
C ILE A 203 -8.22 -12.88 13.54
N LEU A 204 -8.81 -11.87 12.95
CA LEU A 204 -10.13 -11.34 13.29
C LEU A 204 -11.07 -11.61 12.13
N MET A 205 -12.25 -12.15 12.42
CA MET A 205 -13.34 -12.28 11.47
C MET A 205 -14.56 -11.56 12.04
N SER A 206 -15.20 -10.70 11.23
CA SER A 206 -16.51 -10.11 11.54
C SER A 206 -17.55 -10.50 10.51
N ASP A 207 -18.83 -10.45 10.92
CA ASP A 207 -20.00 -10.77 10.09
C ASP A 207 -21.23 -9.99 10.60
N LEU A 208 -22.13 -9.57 9.69
CA LEU A 208 -23.35 -8.88 10.07
C LEU A 208 -24.50 -9.87 10.29
N ARG A 209 -25.05 -9.86 11.50
CA ARG A 209 -26.12 -10.77 11.92
C ARG A 209 -27.39 -10.52 11.12
N GLY A 210 -27.82 -11.56 10.40
CA GLY A 210 -29.07 -11.54 9.63
C GLY A 210 -29.00 -10.70 8.35
N PHE A 211 -27.82 -10.22 7.94
CA PHE A 211 -27.72 -9.29 6.83
C PHE A 211 -28.17 -9.87 5.49
N THR A 212 -27.93 -11.16 5.24
CA THR A 212 -28.46 -11.84 4.03
C THR A 212 -29.98 -11.71 3.94
N SER A 213 -30.71 -11.95 5.03
CA SER A 213 -32.17 -11.81 5.07
C SER A 213 -32.62 -10.35 5.02
N ILE A 214 -31.86 -9.43 5.60
CA ILE A 214 -32.11 -7.98 5.46
C ILE A 214 -31.99 -7.57 3.99
N GLY A 215 -30.95 -8.04 3.29
CA GLY A 215 -30.68 -7.69 1.90
C GLY A 215 -31.74 -8.19 0.92
N GLU A 216 -32.39 -9.32 1.19
CA GLU A 216 -33.50 -9.83 0.37
C GLU A 216 -34.74 -8.91 0.40
N GLY A 217 -34.92 -8.13 1.48
CA GLY A 217 -36.03 -7.19 1.63
C GLY A 217 -35.79 -5.78 1.09
N LEU A 218 -34.59 -5.50 0.57
CA LEU A 218 -34.15 -4.17 0.15
C LEU A 218 -33.85 -4.10 -1.35
N GLN A 219 -33.89 -2.89 -1.93
CA GLN A 219 -33.38 -2.66 -3.28
C GLN A 219 -31.84 -2.76 -3.31
N ALA A 220 -31.27 -3.16 -4.44
CA ALA A 220 -29.83 -3.37 -4.58
C ALA A 220 -29.02 -2.10 -4.24
N GLU A 221 -29.53 -0.93 -4.60
CA GLU A 221 -28.91 0.36 -4.30
C GLU A 221 -28.87 0.64 -2.79
N GLU A 222 -29.92 0.25 -2.06
CA GLU A 222 -30.00 0.40 -0.60
C GLU A 222 -29.05 -0.55 0.11
N VAL A 223 -28.98 -1.81 -0.35
CA VAL A 223 -28.01 -2.81 0.14
C VAL A 223 -26.59 -2.30 -0.04
N LEU A 224 -26.27 -1.74 -1.21
CA LEU A 224 -24.95 -1.22 -1.51
C LEU A 224 -24.60 0.01 -0.66
N PHE A 225 -25.57 0.90 -0.41
CA PHE A 225 -25.35 2.05 0.48
C PHE A 225 -25.06 1.61 1.92
N ILE A 226 -25.88 0.70 2.47
CA ILE A 226 -25.72 0.18 3.84
C ILE A 226 -24.37 -0.52 3.98
N LEU A 227 -24.02 -1.37 3.01
CA LEU A 227 -22.77 -2.11 3.02
C LEU A 227 -21.56 -1.17 2.93
N ASN A 228 -21.58 -0.18 2.04
CA ASN A 228 -20.47 0.78 1.93
C ASN A 228 -20.31 1.64 3.19
N ASN A 229 -21.40 2.13 3.79
CA ASN A 229 -21.38 2.88 5.05
C ASN A 229 -20.74 2.05 6.18
N TYR A 230 -21.07 0.77 6.27
CA TYR A 230 -20.46 -0.16 7.23
C TYR A 230 -18.97 -0.41 6.91
N LEU A 231 -18.65 -0.81 5.68
CA LEU A 231 -17.30 -1.20 5.29
C LEU A 231 -16.31 -0.04 5.39
N GLU A 232 -16.72 1.18 5.01
CA GLU A 232 -15.89 2.39 5.13
C GLU A 232 -15.48 2.60 6.60
N LYS A 233 -16.45 2.64 7.51
CA LYS A 233 -16.18 2.85 8.94
C LYS A 233 -15.32 1.75 9.56
N MET A 234 -15.59 0.48 9.22
CA MET A 234 -14.80 -0.64 9.73
C MET A 234 -13.37 -0.61 9.20
N THR A 235 -13.19 -0.29 7.91
CA THR A 235 -11.87 -0.23 7.26
C THR A 235 -10.99 0.85 7.89
N ASP A 236 -11.54 2.04 8.16
CA ASP A 236 -10.81 3.11 8.84
C ASP A 236 -10.28 2.69 10.21
N ILE A 237 -11.10 1.96 10.98
CA ILE A 237 -10.71 1.45 12.30
C ILE A 237 -9.66 0.36 12.17
N ILE A 238 -9.83 -0.58 11.24
CA ILE A 238 -8.86 -1.65 10.99
C ILE A 238 -7.48 -1.06 10.65
N PHE A 239 -7.43 -0.05 9.78
CA PHE A 239 -6.18 0.63 9.44
C PHE A 239 -5.60 1.43 10.60
N LYS A 240 -6.42 2.09 11.43
CA LYS A 240 -5.97 2.77 12.65
C LYS A 240 -5.19 1.83 13.58
N TYR A 241 -5.60 0.57 13.68
CA TYR A 241 -4.92 -0.45 14.48
C TYR A 241 -3.87 -1.24 13.69
N GLU A 242 -3.55 -0.83 12.47
CA GLU A 242 -2.62 -1.52 11.56
C GLU A 242 -2.96 -3.00 11.34
N GLY A 243 -4.25 -3.30 11.21
CA GLY A 243 -4.73 -4.59 10.72
C GLY A 243 -4.67 -4.66 9.20
N THR A 244 -4.33 -5.82 8.67
CA THR A 244 -4.30 -6.08 7.22
C THR A 244 -5.60 -6.77 6.82
N ILE A 245 -6.40 -6.14 5.96
CA ILE A 245 -7.60 -6.77 5.41
C ILE A 245 -7.17 -7.82 4.38
N ASP A 246 -7.40 -9.10 4.67
CA ASP A 246 -7.17 -10.18 3.70
C ASP A 246 -8.30 -10.20 2.66
N GLU A 247 -9.54 -10.24 3.12
CA GLU A 247 -10.70 -10.34 2.25
C GLU A 247 -11.96 -9.73 2.85
N ILE A 248 -12.81 -9.19 1.99
CA ILE A 248 -14.20 -8.83 2.29
C ILE A 248 -15.07 -9.80 1.51
N ILE A 249 -15.90 -10.58 2.20
CA ILE A 249 -16.74 -11.63 1.63
C ILE A 249 -18.20 -11.26 1.90
N GLY A 250 -18.81 -10.49 1.00
CA GLY A 250 -20.13 -9.91 1.25
C GLY A 250 -20.04 -8.88 2.38
N ASP A 251 -20.68 -9.19 3.51
CA ASP A 251 -20.69 -8.40 4.74
C ASP A 251 -19.64 -8.84 5.78
N ALA A 252 -18.96 -9.96 5.53
CA ALA A 252 -17.89 -10.45 6.39
C ALA A 252 -16.54 -9.80 6.09
N ILE A 253 -15.74 -9.53 7.13
CA ILE A 253 -14.40 -8.95 7.01
C ILE A 253 -13.39 -9.89 7.68
N LEU A 254 -12.37 -10.30 6.92
CA LEU A 254 -11.22 -11.06 7.43
C LEU A 254 -10.00 -10.16 7.56
N VAL A 255 -9.48 -10.03 8.78
CA VAL A 255 -8.36 -9.17 9.12
C VAL A 255 -7.25 -9.96 9.79
N ILE A 256 -6.00 -9.63 9.44
CA ILE A 256 -4.80 -10.27 9.96
C ILE A 256 -3.93 -9.24 10.68
N PHE A 257 -3.54 -9.57 11.89
CA PHE A 257 -2.53 -8.89 12.69
C PHE A 257 -1.33 -9.81 12.78
N GLY A 258 -0.16 -9.33 12.35
CA GLY A 258 1.07 -10.14 12.29
C GLY A 258 1.52 -10.49 10.87
N ALA A 259 0.78 -10.07 9.85
CA ALA A 259 1.17 -10.14 8.44
C ALA A 259 0.81 -8.84 7.69
N PRO A 260 1.64 -8.33 6.78
CA PRO A 260 2.95 -8.87 6.37
C PRO A 260 4.09 -8.59 7.36
N PHE A 261 3.82 -7.89 8.47
CA PHE A 261 4.78 -7.65 9.55
C PHE A 261 4.21 -8.09 10.89
N THR A 262 5.08 -8.64 11.74
CA THR A 262 4.73 -9.11 13.09
C THR A 262 5.15 -8.10 14.13
N LYS A 263 4.23 -7.77 15.04
CA LYS A 263 4.53 -6.96 16.23
C LYS A 263 4.25 -7.77 17.48
N SER A 264 4.89 -7.40 18.60
CA SER A 264 4.72 -8.14 19.86
C SER A 264 3.35 -7.96 20.51
N ASP A 265 2.54 -7.03 20.01
CA ASP A 265 1.24 -6.61 20.53
C ASP A 265 0.08 -6.94 19.58
N ASP A 266 0.30 -7.79 18.56
CA ASP A 266 -0.70 -8.15 17.53
C ASP A 266 -2.06 -8.56 18.13
N ALA A 267 -2.03 -9.38 19.19
CA ALA A 267 -3.25 -9.81 19.89
C ALA A 267 -3.97 -8.64 20.60
N CYS A 268 -3.23 -7.70 21.18
CA CYS A 268 -3.80 -6.54 21.86
C CYS A 268 -4.44 -5.59 20.85
N ARG A 269 -3.76 -5.31 19.72
CA ARG A 269 -4.29 -4.49 18.63
C ARG A 269 -5.54 -5.09 18.02
N ALA A 270 -5.58 -6.41 17.80
CA ALA A 270 -6.77 -7.09 17.29
C ALA A 270 -7.97 -6.95 18.23
N ILE A 271 -7.78 -7.11 19.54
CA ILE A 271 -8.85 -6.95 20.54
C ILE A 271 -9.31 -5.50 20.61
N ALA A 272 -8.39 -4.53 20.67
CA ALA A 272 -8.71 -3.11 20.69
C ALA A 272 -9.47 -2.67 19.44
N CYS A 273 -9.04 -3.15 18.27
CA CYS A 273 -9.72 -2.96 16.99
C CYS A 273 -11.16 -3.49 17.05
N ALA A 274 -11.36 -4.72 17.50
CA ALA A 274 -12.69 -5.33 17.61
C ALA A 274 -13.62 -4.53 18.54
N LEU A 275 -13.10 -4.05 19.67
CA LEU A 275 -13.86 -3.23 20.62
C LEU A 275 -14.29 -1.90 19.98
N GLU A 276 -13.38 -1.21 19.29
CA GLU A 276 -13.70 0.05 18.61
C GLU A 276 -14.64 -0.15 17.43
N MET A 277 -14.49 -1.24 16.67
CA MET A 277 -15.44 -1.63 15.62
C MET A 277 -16.85 -1.84 16.17
N GLN A 278 -17.00 -2.52 17.32
CA GLN A 278 -18.30 -2.69 17.96
C GLN A 278 -18.89 -1.37 18.46
N ILE A 279 -18.08 -0.45 19.01
CA ILE A 279 -18.54 0.88 19.42
C ILE A 279 -18.99 1.71 18.21
N ALA A 280 -18.25 1.64 17.10
CA ALA A 280 -18.55 2.39 15.89
C ALA A 280 -19.86 1.98 15.20
N MET A 281 -20.41 0.80 15.53
CA MET A 281 -21.74 0.39 15.06
C MET A 281 -22.84 1.37 15.48
N ASP A 282 -22.69 2.08 16.60
CA ASP A 282 -23.64 3.11 17.02
C ASP A 282 -23.75 4.25 15.99
N GLU A 283 -22.61 4.67 15.42
CA GLU A 283 -22.55 5.70 14.38
C GLU A 283 -23.10 5.17 13.04
N VAL A 284 -22.71 3.95 12.65
CA VAL A 284 -23.22 3.27 11.45
C VAL A 284 -24.74 3.20 11.51
N ASN A 285 -25.30 2.75 12.64
CA ASN A 285 -26.73 2.62 12.84
C ASN A 285 -27.44 3.97 12.95
N ALA A 286 -26.81 5.00 13.54
CA ALA A 286 -27.35 6.35 13.53
C ALA A 286 -27.51 6.89 12.10
N ASN A 287 -26.57 6.60 11.21
CA ASN A 287 -26.66 6.97 9.80
C ASN A 287 -27.72 6.16 9.04
N ASN A 288 -27.80 4.84 9.27
CA ASN A 288 -28.85 4.01 8.71
C ASN A 288 -30.24 4.52 9.11
N LYS A 289 -30.43 4.83 10.40
CA LYS A 289 -31.70 5.34 10.93
C LYS A 289 -32.12 6.68 10.33
N LYS A 290 -31.18 7.60 10.06
CA LYS A 290 -31.47 8.87 9.36
C LYS A 290 -32.02 8.64 7.95
N MET A 291 -31.62 7.55 7.31
CA MET A 291 -32.05 7.16 5.97
C MET A 291 -33.22 6.15 5.99
N ASN A 292 -33.82 5.88 7.16
CA ASN A 292 -34.85 4.86 7.37
C ASN A 292 -34.42 3.42 6.99
N TYR A 293 -33.13 3.13 7.08
CA TYR A 293 -32.60 1.77 6.90
C TYR A 293 -32.58 0.96 8.20
N PRO A 294 -32.59 -0.38 8.12
CA PRO A 294 -32.52 -1.26 9.28
C PRO A 294 -31.26 -1.04 10.12
N GLU A 295 -31.39 -1.23 11.43
CA GLU A 295 -30.23 -1.34 12.32
C GLU A 295 -29.50 -2.66 12.07
N LEU A 296 -28.18 -2.59 12.04
CA LEU A 296 -27.28 -3.70 11.86
C LEU A 296 -26.73 -4.15 13.21
N SER A 297 -26.35 -5.42 13.29
CA SER A 297 -25.62 -5.95 14.43
C SER A 297 -24.48 -6.81 13.95
N MET A 298 -23.32 -6.69 14.59
CA MET A 298 -22.09 -7.34 14.16
C MET A 298 -21.62 -8.36 15.21
N GLY A 299 -21.15 -9.50 14.76
CA GLY A 299 -20.39 -10.45 15.56
C GLY A 299 -18.91 -10.43 15.20
N ILE A 300 -18.03 -10.62 16.19
CA ILE A 300 -16.58 -10.68 15.94
C ILE A 300 -15.97 -11.89 16.64
N GLY A 301 -15.26 -12.73 15.89
CA GLY A 301 -14.42 -13.80 16.41
C GLY A 301 -12.93 -13.51 16.21
N ILE A 302 -12.10 -13.79 17.22
CA ILE A 302 -10.66 -13.60 17.15
C ILE A 302 -9.94 -14.89 17.58
N ASN A 303 -8.91 -15.26 16.83
CA ASN A 303 -8.05 -16.39 17.16
C ASN A 303 -6.60 -16.10 16.81
N THR A 304 -5.68 -16.62 17.61
CA THR A 304 -4.24 -16.52 17.36
C THR A 304 -3.67 -17.91 17.14
N GLY A 305 -2.80 -18.05 16.14
CA GLY A 305 -2.11 -19.30 15.88
C GLY A 305 -1.30 -19.31 14.59
N GLU A 306 -0.57 -20.41 14.37
CA GLU A 306 0.25 -20.59 13.18
C GLU A 306 -0.62 -20.78 11.92
N VAL A 307 -0.34 -20.00 10.89
CA VAL A 307 -0.90 -20.11 9.54
C VAL A 307 0.21 -20.06 8.49
N ILE A 308 -0.11 -20.37 7.25
CA ILE A 308 0.76 -20.11 6.10
C ILE A 308 0.31 -18.79 5.50
N VAL A 309 1.24 -17.83 5.43
CA VAL A 309 1.04 -16.51 4.82
C VAL A 309 1.86 -16.42 3.54
N GLY A 310 1.27 -15.99 2.44
CA GLY A 310 2.02 -15.71 1.22
C GLY A 310 1.17 -15.61 -0.03
N ASN A 311 1.82 -15.62 -1.19
CA ASN A 311 1.15 -15.57 -2.49
C ASN A 311 0.56 -16.93 -2.83
N ILE A 312 -0.76 -17.04 -2.69
CA ILE A 312 -1.56 -18.25 -2.93
C ILE A 312 -2.30 -18.10 -4.26
N GLY A 313 -2.30 -19.17 -5.05
CA GLY A 313 -3.01 -19.22 -6.34
C GLY A 313 -2.09 -19.66 -7.48
N SER A 314 -2.33 -19.13 -8.67
CA SER A 314 -1.54 -19.44 -9.87
C SER A 314 -0.66 -18.26 -10.26
N SER A 315 0.34 -18.48 -11.13
CA SER A 315 1.17 -17.40 -11.67
C SER A 315 0.40 -16.29 -12.38
N ARG A 316 -0.83 -16.58 -12.85
CA ARG A 316 -1.71 -15.59 -13.50
C ARG A 316 -2.70 -14.91 -12.55
N ARG A 317 -2.93 -15.49 -11.38
CA ARG A 317 -3.89 -15.03 -10.37
C ARG A 317 -3.44 -15.54 -9.01
N ALA A 318 -2.48 -14.84 -8.43
CA ALA A 318 -2.02 -15.03 -7.06
C ALA A 318 -2.54 -13.87 -6.20
N LYS A 319 -2.92 -14.17 -4.97
CA LYS A 319 -3.31 -13.21 -3.94
C LYS A 319 -2.40 -13.45 -2.74
N TYR A 320 -1.91 -12.37 -2.13
CA TYR A 320 -1.29 -12.47 -0.82
C TYR A 320 -2.38 -12.73 0.20
N GLY A 321 -2.32 -13.85 0.90
CA GLY A 321 -3.31 -14.16 1.91
C GLY A 321 -2.89 -15.25 2.88
N VAL A 322 -3.84 -15.66 3.72
CA VAL A 322 -3.62 -16.65 4.77
C VAL A 322 -4.37 -17.95 4.54
N ILE A 323 -3.72 -19.09 4.81
CA ILE A 323 -4.36 -20.41 4.85
C ILE A 323 -3.94 -21.18 6.10
N GLY A 324 -4.87 -21.94 6.67
CA GLY A 324 -4.58 -22.81 7.80
C GLY A 324 -5.83 -23.20 8.56
N SER A 325 -5.69 -24.21 9.42
CA SER A 325 -6.76 -24.63 10.33
C SER A 325 -7.19 -23.50 11.28
N ASN A 326 -6.27 -22.60 11.65
CA ASN A 326 -6.55 -21.45 12.50
C ASN A 326 -7.45 -20.39 11.83
N VAL A 327 -7.41 -20.25 10.50
CA VAL A 327 -8.35 -19.38 9.76
C VAL A 327 -9.77 -19.94 9.91
N ASN A 328 -9.93 -21.25 9.68
CA ASN A 328 -11.22 -21.94 9.82
C ASN A 328 -11.73 -21.92 11.27
N LEU A 329 -10.83 -22.07 12.25
CA LEU A 329 -11.16 -21.95 13.66
C LEU A 329 -11.70 -20.55 14.01
N THR A 330 -11.10 -19.50 13.46
CA THR A 330 -11.56 -18.12 13.65
C THR A 330 -13.00 -17.94 13.16
N SER A 331 -13.30 -18.40 11.94
CA SER A 331 -14.67 -18.38 11.40
C SER A 331 -15.65 -19.19 12.27
N ARG A 332 -15.21 -20.29 12.89
CA ARG A 332 -16.05 -21.05 13.84
C ARG A 332 -16.30 -20.28 15.13
N ILE A 333 -15.29 -19.61 15.68
CA ILE A 333 -15.42 -18.78 16.89
C ILE A 333 -16.37 -17.62 16.61
N GLU A 334 -16.19 -16.92 15.49
CA GLU A 334 -17.07 -15.86 15.02
C GLU A 334 -18.52 -16.38 14.93
N SER A 335 -18.74 -17.55 14.32
CA SER A 335 -20.09 -18.10 14.19
C SER A 335 -20.75 -18.51 15.50
N TYR A 336 -20.07 -18.46 16.66
CA TYR A 336 -20.68 -18.58 17.99
C TYR A 336 -21.15 -17.27 18.60
N THR A 337 -20.76 -16.11 18.05
CA THR A 337 -21.14 -14.84 18.66
C THR A 337 -22.60 -14.48 18.38
N LEU A 338 -23.16 -13.62 19.23
CA LEU A 338 -24.37 -12.86 18.99
C LEU A 338 -24.01 -11.45 18.48
N GLY A 339 -25.03 -10.68 18.13
CA GLY A 339 -24.90 -9.27 17.84
C GLY A 339 -24.27 -8.50 19.00
N GLY A 340 -23.25 -7.68 18.72
CA GLY A 340 -22.50 -6.92 19.71
C GLY A 340 -21.49 -7.72 20.54
N GLN A 341 -21.29 -9.02 20.26
CA GLN A 341 -20.31 -9.85 20.97
C GLN A 341 -18.97 -9.92 20.26
N ILE A 342 -17.92 -10.00 21.08
CA ILE A 342 -16.56 -10.33 20.67
C ILE A 342 -16.17 -11.62 21.41
N LEU A 343 -15.88 -12.68 20.66
CA LEU A 343 -15.39 -13.94 21.21
C LEU A 343 -13.95 -14.17 20.80
N ILE A 344 -13.08 -14.49 21.75
CA ILE A 344 -11.66 -14.76 21.49
C ILE A 344 -11.27 -16.17 21.91
N SER A 345 -10.29 -16.76 21.23
CA SER A 345 -9.71 -18.04 21.64
C SER A 345 -8.85 -17.88 22.90
N GLU A 346 -8.59 -19.01 23.57
CA GLU A 346 -7.66 -19.05 24.70
C GLU A 346 -6.24 -18.60 24.33
N GLN A 347 -5.78 -18.91 23.11
CA GLN A 347 -4.46 -18.48 22.65
C GLN A 347 -4.39 -16.95 22.53
N THR A 348 -5.40 -16.30 21.94
CA THR A 348 -5.45 -14.84 21.84
C THR A 348 -5.45 -14.17 23.21
N LYS A 349 -6.19 -14.73 24.18
CA LYS A 349 -6.18 -14.25 25.57
C LYS A 349 -4.78 -14.35 26.19
N ASN A 350 -4.07 -15.46 25.96
CA ASN A 350 -2.75 -15.69 26.54
C ASN A 350 -1.66 -14.82 25.89
N GLU A 351 -1.78 -14.51 24.60
CA GLU A 351 -0.85 -13.64 23.89
C GLU A 351 -1.12 -12.14 24.13
N CYS A 352 -2.34 -11.78 24.52
CA CYS A 352 -2.66 -10.43 24.99
C CYS A 352 -2.04 -10.19 26.37
N LYS A 353 -1.07 -9.27 26.44
CA LYS A 353 -0.36 -8.92 27.67
C LYS A 353 -1.10 -7.89 28.52
N GLU A 354 -2.09 -7.21 27.93
CA GLU A 354 -2.93 -6.22 28.58
C GLU A 354 -4.03 -6.86 29.43
N LYS A 355 -4.63 -6.07 30.31
CA LYS A 355 -5.70 -6.55 31.19
C LYS A 355 -7.02 -6.58 30.44
N LEU A 356 -7.64 -7.76 30.33
CA LEU A 356 -8.92 -7.95 29.67
C LEU A 356 -10.10 -7.96 30.64
N ARG A 357 -11.20 -7.30 30.27
CA ARG A 357 -12.52 -7.51 30.87
C ARG A 357 -13.20 -8.68 30.18
N ILE A 358 -13.22 -9.82 30.86
CA ILE A 358 -13.86 -11.04 30.38
C ILE A 358 -15.28 -11.10 30.96
N ASP A 359 -16.26 -10.93 30.10
CA ASP A 359 -17.68 -10.91 30.49
C ASP A 359 -18.22 -12.35 30.62
N LYS A 360 -17.67 -13.31 29.85
CA LYS A 360 -18.08 -14.72 29.90
C LYS A 360 -16.97 -15.69 29.46
N LYS A 361 -17.03 -16.93 29.96
CA LYS A 361 -16.21 -18.07 29.50
C LYS A 361 -17.13 -19.18 29.00
N LEU A 362 -16.84 -19.71 27.82
CA LEU A 362 -17.64 -20.73 27.14
C LEU A 362 -16.77 -21.92 26.72
N ASN A 363 -17.31 -23.12 26.81
CA ASN A 363 -16.71 -24.32 26.22
C ASN A 363 -17.57 -24.73 25.03
N VAL A 364 -16.99 -24.76 23.84
CA VAL A 364 -17.69 -25.09 22.59
C VAL A 364 -17.01 -26.24 21.86
N SER A 365 -17.77 -27.01 21.08
CA SER A 365 -17.27 -28.15 20.32
C SER A 365 -17.51 -27.92 18.82
N PRO A 366 -16.57 -27.28 18.10
CA PRO A 366 -16.77 -26.93 16.70
C PRO A 366 -16.77 -28.19 15.82
N LYS A 367 -17.68 -28.23 14.83
CA LYS A 367 -17.74 -29.35 13.87
C LYS A 367 -16.37 -29.57 13.22
N GLY A 368 -15.84 -30.79 13.29
CA GLY A 368 -14.55 -31.17 12.70
C GLY A 368 -13.33 -31.00 13.61
N LEU A 369 -13.50 -30.60 14.87
CA LEU A 369 -12.50 -30.76 15.93
C LEU A 369 -12.91 -31.92 16.85
N LYS A 370 -11.94 -32.69 17.32
CA LYS A 370 -12.18 -33.83 18.24
C LYS A 370 -12.37 -33.39 19.69
N GLU A 371 -11.86 -32.22 20.05
CA GLU A 371 -11.82 -31.70 21.41
C GLU A 371 -12.60 -30.39 21.50
N SER A 372 -13.22 -30.16 22.66
CA SER A 372 -13.86 -28.89 22.99
C SER A 372 -12.80 -27.80 23.16
N ILE A 373 -13.09 -26.60 22.69
CA ILE A 373 -12.24 -25.42 22.86
C ILE A 373 -12.88 -24.47 23.87
N THR A 374 -12.02 -23.73 24.58
CA THR A 374 -12.46 -22.62 25.43
C THR A 374 -12.43 -21.32 24.64
N ILE A 375 -13.52 -20.56 24.69
CA ILE A 375 -13.59 -19.20 24.15
C ILE A 375 -14.06 -18.22 25.24
N TYR A 376 -13.66 -16.96 25.08
CA TYR A 376 -13.89 -15.90 26.07
C TYR A 376 -14.63 -14.75 25.41
N GLU A 377 -15.70 -14.28 26.07
CA GLU A 377 -16.39 -13.05 25.67
C GLU A 377 -15.68 -11.84 26.25
N ILE A 378 -15.29 -10.90 25.39
CA ILE A 378 -14.53 -9.71 25.77
C ILE A 378 -15.42 -8.48 25.76
N GLY A 379 -15.43 -7.80 26.90
CA GLY A 379 -16.14 -6.55 27.10
C GLY A 379 -15.22 -5.33 27.17
N GLY A 380 -13.90 -5.51 27.20
CA GLY A 380 -12.95 -4.40 27.24
C GLY A 380 -11.50 -4.82 27.39
N ILE A 381 -10.61 -3.88 27.10
CA ILE A 381 -9.16 -3.95 27.29
C ILE A 381 -8.72 -2.71 28.07
N ILE A 382 -7.85 -2.92 29.05
CA ILE A 382 -7.30 -1.89 29.94
C ILE A 382 -5.78 -1.96 29.79
N GLY A 383 -5.17 -0.84 29.39
CA GLY A 383 -3.77 -0.77 28.96
C GLY A 383 -3.41 0.61 28.41
N ASP A 384 -2.61 0.65 27.34
CA ASP A 384 -2.24 1.91 26.66
C ASP A 384 -3.45 2.66 26.07
N CYS A 385 -4.50 1.92 25.71
CA CYS A 385 -5.80 2.45 25.32
C CYS A 385 -6.90 1.74 26.10
N ASP A 386 -7.57 2.45 27.01
CA ASP A 386 -8.72 1.91 27.74
C ASP A 386 -9.97 1.94 26.85
N ILE A 387 -10.40 0.77 26.39
CA ILE A 387 -11.59 0.62 25.55
C ILE A 387 -12.51 -0.39 26.19
N CYS A 388 -13.75 0.01 26.48
CA CYS A 388 -14.74 -0.84 27.13
C CYS A 388 -16.08 -0.70 26.43
N LEU A 389 -16.69 -1.83 26.10
CA LEU A 389 -18.08 -1.89 25.68
C LEU A 389 -18.98 -1.57 26.88
N PRO A 390 -20.13 -0.90 26.66
CA PRO A 390 -21.12 -0.73 27.70
C PRO A 390 -21.54 -2.08 28.28
N SER A 391 -21.76 -2.13 29.60
CA SER A 391 -22.23 -3.36 30.25
C SER A 391 -23.57 -3.77 29.67
N LYS A 392 -23.72 -5.06 29.35
CA LYS A 392 -24.98 -5.60 28.82
C LYS A 392 -26.10 -5.43 29.85
N THR A 393 -27.11 -4.66 29.52
CA THR A 393 -28.37 -4.67 30.25
C THR A 393 -29.10 -6.00 30.00
N ASN A 394 -29.48 -6.69 31.08
CA ASN A 394 -30.34 -7.86 30.98
C ASN A 394 -31.70 -7.44 30.38
N ILE A 395 -31.92 -7.79 29.12
CA ILE A 395 -33.21 -7.57 28.45
C ILE A 395 -34.22 -8.50 29.10
N SER A 396 -35.12 -7.94 29.90
CA SER A 396 -36.19 -8.69 30.53
C SER A 396 -37.24 -9.05 29.48
N CYS A 397 -37.43 -10.34 29.23
CA CYS A 397 -38.58 -10.82 28.47
C CYS A 397 -39.86 -10.56 29.28
N LYS A 398 -40.91 -10.07 28.63
CA LYS A 398 -42.23 -9.94 29.22
C LYS A 398 -43.01 -11.25 29.01
N PRO A 399 -43.59 -11.86 30.04
CA PRO A 399 -44.49 -13.00 29.88
C PRO A 399 -45.66 -12.63 28.97
N LEU A 400 -46.02 -13.55 28.07
CA LEU A 400 -47.20 -13.37 27.23
C LEU A 400 -48.46 -13.80 28.01
N SER A 401 -49.54 -13.05 27.83
CA SER A 401 -50.84 -13.38 28.42
C SER A 401 -51.38 -14.73 27.90
N LYS A 402 -51.08 -15.06 26.64
CA LYS A 402 -51.29 -16.39 26.04
C LYS A 402 -50.05 -16.80 25.24
N PRO A 403 -49.52 -18.03 25.39
CA PRO A 403 -48.39 -18.48 24.61
C PRO A 403 -48.69 -18.44 23.10
N LEU A 404 -47.70 -18.04 22.29
CA LEU A 404 -47.82 -18.02 20.84
C LEU A 404 -47.20 -19.28 20.24
N LYS A 405 -47.93 -19.95 19.36
CA LYS A 405 -47.44 -21.16 18.70
C LYS A 405 -46.35 -20.80 17.69
N ILE A 406 -45.30 -21.61 17.71
CA ILE A 406 -44.25 -21.58 16.69
C ILE A 406 -43.97 -22.98 16.16
N ILE A 407 -43.51 -23.04 14.92
CA ILE A 407 -42.80 -24.19 14.37
C ILE A 407 -41.36 -23.75 14.14
N PHE A 408 -40.38 -24.55 14.55
CA PHE A 408 -38.98 -24.19 14.40
C PHE A 408 -38.14 -25.35 13.89
N SER A 409 -37.07 -25.03 13.16
CA SER A 409 -36.07 -25.99 12.70
C SER A 409 -34.67 -25.49 13.05
N VAL A 410 -33.77 -26.43 13.32
CA VAL A 410 -32.35 -26.13 13.55
C VAL A 410 -31.68 -25.98 12.20
N ILE A 411 -30.92 -24.90 12.02
CA ILE A 411 -30.20 -24.63 10.78
C ILE A 411 -28.85 -25.35 10.86
N GLU A 412 -28.65 -26.31 9.97
CA GLU A 412 -27.40 -27.06 9.86
C GLU A 412 -26.69 -26.75 8.54
N GLY A 413 -25.67 -25.89 8.59
CA GLY A 413 -24.95 -25.48 7.39
C GLY A 413 -25.76 -24.45 6.60
N LYS A 414 -26.07 -24.73 5.33
CA LYS A 414 -26.82 -23.82 4.43
C LYS A 414 -28.31 -24.15 4.30
N ASP A 415 -28.73 -25.29 4.83
CA ASP A 415 -30.12 -25.75 4.76
C ASP A 415 -30.76 -25.66 6.15
N ALA A 416 -32.01 -25.19 6.21
CA ALA A 416 -32.84 -25.43 7.38
C ALA A 416 -33.02 -26.96 7.47
N GLY A 417 -32.70 -27.57 8.61
CA GLY A 417 -32.84 -29.02 8.75
C GLY A 417 -34.27 -29.46 8.42
N ASP A 418 -34.42 -30.60 7.74
CA ASP A 418 -35.73 -31.13 7.30
C ASP A 418 -36.69 -31.46 8.46
N THR A 419 -36.20 -31.41 9.70
CA THR A 419 -36.99 -31.72 10.89
C THR A 419 -37.52 -30.45 11.53
N GLU A 420 -38.84 -30.32 11.52
CA GLU A 420 -39.57 -29.26 12.20
C GLU A 420 -40.03 -29.74 13.60
N TYR A 421 -39.94 -28.83 14.56
CA TYR A 421 -40.36 -29.03 15.94
C TYR A 421 -41.42 -27.99 16.32
N GLU A 422 -42.39 -28.40 17.13
CA GLU A 422 -43.39 -27.47 17.66
C GLU A 422 -42.91 -26.84 18.97
N GLY A 423 -43.18 -25.54 19.13
CA GLY A 423 -42.91 -24.80 20.35
C GLY A 423 -43.96 -23.75 20.66
N LYS A 424 -43.86 -23.15 21.84
CA LYS A 424 -44.67 -22.02 22.25
C LYS A 424 -43.80 -20.93 22.86
N ILE A 425 -43.88 -19.71 22.33
CA ILE A 425 -43.27 -18.54 22.97
C ILE A 425 -44.09 -18.24 24.22
N ILE A 426 -43.45 -18.26 25.39
CA ILE A 426 -44.09 -18.00 26.69
C ILE A 426 -43.74 -16.61 27.23
N ALA A 427 -42.61 -16.06 26.82
CA ALA A 427 -42.20 -14.70 27.13
C ALA A 427 -41.33 -14.17 26.01
N MET A 428 -41.38 -12.86 25.74
CA MET A 428 -40.59 -12.26 24.68
C MET A 428 -40.22 -10.80 24.94
N SER A 429 -39.21 -10.35 24.21
CA SER A 429 -38.83 -8.97 23.98
C SER A 429 -38.51 -8.81 22.49
N ASN A 430 -38.17 -7.60 22.04
CA ASN A 430 -37.79 -7.37 20.65
C ASN A 430 -36.50 -8.11 20.21
N GLN A 431 -35.72 -8.65 21.15
CA GLN A 431 -34.44 -9.31 20.88
C GLN A 431 -34.32 -10.73 21.42
N LYS A 432 -35.23 -11.18 22.30
CA LYS A 432 -35.16 -12.49 22.96
C LYS A 432 -36.53 -13.12 23.10
N TYR A 433 -36.66 -14.38 22.69
CA TYR A 433 -37.85 -15.22 22.90
C TYR A 433 -37.53 -16.35 23.85
N ILE A 434 -38.39 -16.59 24.84
CA ILE A 434 -38.38 -17.77 25.69
C ILE A 434 -39.40 -18.74 25.12
N VAL A 435 -38.93 -19.88 24.63
CA VAL A 435 -39.72 -20.89 23.94
C VAL A 435 -39.82 -22.13 24.81
N SER A 436 -41.02 -22.64 25.03
CA SER A 436 -41.28 -23.97 25.59
C SER A 436 -41.48 -24.98 24.44
N SER A 437 -40.81 -26.12 24.51
CA SER A 437 -40.82 -27.14 23.45
C SER A 437 -40.43 -28.51 24.02
N SER A 438 -40.92 -29.60 23.43
CA SER A 438 -40.48 -30.97 23.78
C SER A 438 -39.06 -31.28 23.31
N PHE A 439 -38.57 -30.56 22.30
CA PHE A 439 -37.21 -30.64 21.81
C PHE A 439 -36.45 -29.34 22.13
N ILE A 440 -35.25 -29.47 22.69
CA ILE A 440 -34.36 -28.34 22.95
C ILE A 440 -33.14 -28.47 22.04
N PRO A 441 -32.93 -27.54 21.08
CA PRO A 441 -31.72 -27.51 20.28
C PRO A 441 -30.46 -27.39 21.14
N ALA A 442 -29.32 -27.76 20.57
CA ALA A 442 -28.03 -27.58 21.25
C ALA A 442 -27.77 -26.07 21.53
N PRO A 443 -27.06 -25.74 22.62
CA PRO A 443 -26.67 -24.36 22.89
C PRO A 443 -25.94 -23.73 21.70
N LEU A 444 -26.16 -22.43 21.47
CA LEU A 444 -25.58 -21.67 20.36
C LEU A 444 -26.01 -22.11 18.95
N SER A 445 -26.96 -23.03 18.82
CA SER A 445 -27.54 -23.40 17.51
C SER A 445 -28.34 -22.24 16.92
N ASN A 446 -28.25 -22.10 15.60
CA ASN A 446 -29.12 -21.22 14.82
C ASN A 446 -30.45 -21.92 14.55
N VAL A 447 -31.55 -21.18 14.66
CA VAL A 447 -32.91 -21.69 14.45
C VAL A 447 -33.69 -20.77 13.51
N LYS A 448 -34.49 -21.38 12.64
CA LYS A 448 -35.55 -20.71 11.88
C LYS A 448 -36.88 -20.97 12.57
N MET A 449 -37.70 -19.94 12.72
CA MET A 449 -38.99 -20.00 13.41
C MET A 449 -40.10 -19.43 12.50
N ILE A 450 -41.22 -20.16 12.46
CA ILE A 450 -42.49 -19.77 11.86
C ILE A 450 -43.45 -19.46 13.01
N LEU A 451 -44.01 -18.25 13.00
CA LEU A 451 -44.92 -17.75 14.02
C LEU A 451 -46.38 -17.83 13.57
N PHE A 452 -47.26 -18.25 14.49
CA PHE A 452 -48.71 -18.33 14.28
C PHE A 452 -49.46 -17.46 15.28
N ASP A 453 -50.65 -16.98 14.89
CA ASP A 453 -51.55 -16.24 15.76
C ASP A 453 -52.36 -17.17 16.68
N GLN A 454 -53.26 -16.59 17.46
CA GLN A 454 -54.13 -17.34 18.38
C GLN A 454 -55.18 -18.22 17.67
N ASN A 455 -55.37 -18.05 16.36
CA ASN A 455 -56.30 -18.81 15.53
C ASN A 455 -55.57 -19.81 14.61
N ASP A 456 -54.30 -20.13 14.90
CA ASP A 456 -53.45 -20.99 14.07
C ASP A 456 -53.20 -20.45 12.65
N VAL A 457 -53.39 -19.14 12.42
CA VAL A 457 -53.04 -18.48 11.15
C VAL A 457 -51.57 -18.08 11.19
N LYS A 458 -50.82 -18.45 10.16
CA LYS A 458 -49.41 -18.11 10.02
C LYS A 458 -49.23 -16.58 9.93
N ILE A 459 -48.51 -16.01 10.89
CA ILE A 459 -48.15 -14.58 10.95
C ILE A 459 -46.86 -14.33 10.14
N CYS A 460 -45.85 -15.17 10.33
CA CYS A 460 -44.52 -14.96 9.75
C CYS A 460 -43.77 -16.29 9.56
N SER A 461 -43.02 -16.44 8.47
CA SER A 461 -42.23 -17.67 8.20
C SER A 461 -40.74 -17.59 8.53
N GLU A 462 -40.21 -16.38 8.77
CA GLU A 462 -38.78 -16.14 8.63
C GLU A 462 -38.22 -15.34 9.80
N ILE A 463 -38.46 -15.85 11.00
CA ILE A 463 -37.77 -15.34 12.19
C ILE A 463 -36.53 -16.19 12.39
N TYR A 464 -35.35 -15.56 12.41
CA TYR A 464 -34.09 -16.24 12.69
C TYR A 464 -33.62 -15.85 14.08
N GLY A 465 -33.06 -16.83 14.78
CA GLY A 465 -32.44 -16.59 16.06
C GLY A 465 -31.38 -17.59 16.39
N LYS A 466 -30.69 -17.33 17.49
CA LYS A 466 -29.62 -18.16 18.00
C LYS A 466 -29.83 -18.47 19.47
N LEU A 467 -29.72 -19.73 19.83
CA LEU A 467 -29.92 -20.16 21.20
C LEU A 467 -28.85 -19.58 22.12
N ASP A 468 -29.27 -19.21 23.33
CA ASP A 468 -28.37 -18.85 24.42
C ASP A 468 -27.55 -20.08 24.88
N ASP A 469 -26.47 -19.84 25.61
CA ASP A 469 -25.47 -20.87 25.94
C ASP A 469 -25.78 -21.72 27.19
N GLY A 470 -26.87 -21.46 27.92
CA GLY A 470 -27.05 -22.11 29.22
C GLY A 470 -28.36 -21.91 29.99
N SER A 471 -29.48 -21.55 29.34
CA SER A 471 -30.77 -21.36 30.03
C SER A 471 -31.80 -22.44 29.68
N THR A 472 -31.50 -23.68 30.08
CA THR A 472 -32.51 -24.75 30.15
C THR A 472 -32.89 -24.99 31.60
N SER A 473 -34.09 -24.54 32.01
CA SER A 473 -34.66 -24.98 33.29
C SER A 473 -35.19 -26.40 33.11
N THR A 474 -34.85 -27.31 34.01
CA THR A 474 -35.25 -28.73 33.92
C THR A 474 -36.69 -28.99 34.37
N GLU A 475 -37.37 -28.01 34.96
CA GLU A 475 -38.77 -28.15 35.41
C GLU A 475 -39.79 -27.83 34.32
N ILE A 476 -39.38 -27.08 33.28
CA ILE A 476 -40.19 -26.76 32.09
C ILE A 476 -39.22 -26.74 30.91
N TYR A 477 -39.36 -27.65 29.94
CA TYR A 477 -38.49 -27.71 28.75
C TYR A 477 -38.54 -26.38 27.96
N THR A 478 -37.65 -25.45 28.30
CA THR A 478 -37.59 -24.11 27.71
C THR A 478 -36.19 -23.78 27.23
N PHE A 479 -36.08 -23.04 26.13
CA PHE A 479 -34.84 -22.43 25.66
C PHE A 479 -35.03 -20.95 25.36
N ILE A 480 -33.93 -20.19 25.38
CA ILE A 480 -33.92 -18.77 24.99
C ILE A 480 -33.31 -18.66 23.59
N ALA A 481 -34.05 -18.05 22.67
CA ALA A 481 -33.57 -17.68 21.33
C ALA A 481 -33.36 -16.16 21.25
N ASN A 482 -32.12 -15.75 20.96
CA ASN A 482 -31.76 -14.38 20.64
C ASN A 482 -32.06 -14.11 19.17
N ILE A 483 -32.94 -13.16 18.88
CA ILE A 483 -33.42 -12.89 17.52
C ILE A 483 -32.34 -12.16 16.73
N THR A 484 -31.93 -12.76 15.61
CA THR A 484 -30.93 -12.20 14.69
C THR A 484 -31.57 -11.56 13.47
N TYR A 485 -32.79 -11.95 13.12
CA TYR A 485 -33.60 -11.30 12.10
C TYR A 485 -35.10 -11.53 12.37
N MET A 486 -35.90 -10.48 12.19
CA MET A 486 -37.35 -10.53 12.14
C MET A 486 -37.85 -9.57 11.05
N PRO A 487 -38.79 -9.99 10.17
CA PRO A 487 -39.32 -9.11 9.15
C PRO A 487 -39.97 -7.86 9.74
N PRO A 488 -39.82 -6.68 9.09
CA PRO A 488 -40.44 -5.44 9.55
C PRO A 488 -41.97 -5.52 9.48
N GLY A 489 -42.65 -4.79 10.36
CA GLY A 489 -44.12 -4.67 10.36
C GLY A 489 -44.87 -5.74 11.18
N ILE A 490 -44.16 -6.67 11.82
CA ILE A 490 -44.76 -7.65 12.74
C ILE A 490 -44.83 -7.04 14.14
N ASP A 491 -45.99 -6.51 14.51
CA ASP A 491 -46.27 -6.00 15.86
C ASP A 491 -47.01 -7.07 16.69
N ILE A 492 -46.24 -7.84 17.47
CA ILE A 492 -46.79 -8.86 18.38
C ILE A 492 -47.25 -8.14 19.64
N LYS A 493 -48.53 -7.79 19.70
CA LYS A 493 -49.13 -7.14 20.86
C LYS A 493 -49.16 -8.10 22.06
N TYR A 494 -48.51 -7.69 23.15
CA TYR A 494 -48.35 -8.38 24.42
C TYR A 494 -49.67 -8.59 25.19
#